data_AF-A0A956X7P7-F1
#
_entry.id   AF-A0A956X7P7-F1
#
_cell.length_a   1.000
_cell.length_b   1.000
_cell.length_c   1.000
_cell.angle_alpha   90.00
_cell.angle_beta   90.00
_cell.angle_gamma   90.00
#
_symmetry.space_group_name_H-M   'P 1'
#
loop_
_entity.id
_entity.type
_entity.pdbx_description
1 polymer ?
#
loop_
_entity_poly.entity_id
_entity_poly.type
_entity_poly.pdbx_seq_one_letter_code
_entity_poly.pdbx_strand_id
1 'polypeptide(L)'
;MENKPKVWQFGTTTGQPITVGGRTIVPEAQAVALNTPLGGFVWNRPTAVLVEQDDVTARVPILDVTRFALLAIWGLSFVVMALAWLNGRRPHQLEENNE
;
A
#
# COMPACT_ATOMS: atom_id res chain seq x y z
N MET A 1 25.29 10.70 22.74
CA MET A 1 24.31 9.66 22.40
C MET A 1 24.15 9.67 20.89
N GLU A 2 24.73 8.69 20.22
CA GLU A 2 24.81 8.66 18.75
C GLU A 2 23.47 8.21 18.16
N ASN A 3 22.77 9.14 17.54
CA ASN A 3 21.46 8.89 16.93
C ASN A 3 21.71 8.20 15.57
N LYS A 4 21.72 6.86 15.56
CA LYS A 4 21.87 6.09 14.33
C LYS A 4 20.84 6.57 13.30
N PRO A 5 21.23 6.89 12.06
CA PRO A 5 20.28 7.33 11.05
C PRO A 5 19.22 6.24 10.86
N LYS A 6 17.96 6.58 11.13
CA LYS A 6 16.85 5.63 11.04
C LYS A 6 16.60 5.30 9.57
N VAL A 7 17.01 4.10 9.17
CA VAL A 7 16.97 3.61 7.78
C VAL A 7 15.55 3.59 7.21
N TRP A 8 14.54 3.37 8.04
CA TRP A 8 13.14 3.38 7.62
C TRP A 8 12.25 4.16 8.58
N GLN A 9 11.27 4.88 8.04
CA GLN A 9 10.29 5.65 8.81
C GLN A 9 8.90 5.39 8.24
N PHE A 10 7.94 5.15 9.14
CA PHE A 10 6.52 5.03 8.82
C PHE A 10 5.76 5.99 9.72
N GLY A 11 4.79 6.71 9.15
CA GLY A 11 3.94 7.60 9.93
C GLY A 11 2.85 8.24 9.09
N THR A 12 1.90 8.86 9.78
CA THR A 12 0.92 9.75 9.16
C THR A 12 1.52 11.15 9.09
N THR A 13 1.39 11.80 7.95
CA THR A 13 1.79 13.19 7.72
C THR A 13 0.60 14.00 7.25
N THR A 14 0.54 15.26 7.69
CA THR A 14 -0.47 16.22 7.25
C THR A 14 0.14 17.18 6.24
N GLY A 15 -0.65 17.51 5.22
CA GLY A 15 -0.32 18.52 4.23
C GLY A 15 -0.61 19.93 4.75
N GLN A 16 -0.27 20.92 3.91
CA GLN A 16 -0.62 22.31 4.19
C GLN A 16 -2.15 22.50 4.14
N PRO A 17 -2.75 23.28 5.06
CA PRO A 17 -4.17 23.61 5.02
C PRO A 17 -4.54 24.38 3.74
N ILE A 18 -5.66 24.02 3.14
CA ILE A 18 -6.21 24.66 1.94
C ILE A 18 -7.61 25.18 2.29
N THR A 19 -7.84 26.49 2.20
CA THR A 19 -9.15 27.08 2.50
C THR A 19 -9.94 27.34 1.21
N VAL A 20 -11.14 26.76 1.09
CA VAL A 20 -12.03 26.94 -0.07
C VAL A 20 -13.48 26.99 0.40
N GLY A 21 -14.23 28.02 0.00
CA GLY A 21 -15.67 28.10 0.27
C GLY A 21 -16.06 28.08 1.75
N GLY A 22 -15.26 28.71 2.62
CA GLY A 22 -15.50 28.73 4.06
C GLY A 22 -15.11 27.45 4.82
N ARG A 23 -14.44 26.51 4.14
CA ARG A 23 -13.93 25.27 4.74
C ARG A 23 -12.41 25.25 4.71
N THR A 24 -11.79 24.76 5.78
CA THR A 24 -10.36 24.46 5.80
C THR A 24 -10.17 22.96 5.60
N ILE A 25 -9.42 22.58 4.57
CA ILE A 25 -9.13 21.19 4.20
C ILE A 25 -7.67 20.92 4.48
N VAL A 26 -7.38 19.95 5.36
CA VAL A 26 -6.02 19.50 5.67
C VAL A 26 -5.84 18.09 5.12
N PRO A 27 -5.01 17.87 4.09
CA PRO A 27 -4.74 16.54 3.57
C PRO A 27 -4.00 15.68 4.60
N GLU A 28 -4.34 14.40 4.66
CA GLU A 28 -3.67 13.40 5.50
C GLU A 28 -3.16 12.25 4.61
N ALA A 29 -1.89 11.86 4.79
CA ALA A 29 -1.27 10.76 4.07
C ALA A 29 -0.47 9.84 4.99
N GLN A 30 -0.39 8.57 4.65
CA GLN A 30 0.63 7.66 5.18
C GLN A 30 1.90 7.79 4.36
N ALA A 31 3.03 7.99 5.05
CA ALA A 31 4.34 8.07 4.47
C ALA A 31 5.19 6.86 4.89
N VAL A 32 5.88 6.26 3.91
CA VAL A 32 6.97 5.30 4.14
C VAL A 32 8.21 5.92 3.52
N ALA A 33 9.21 6.21 4.35
CA ALA A 33 10.51 6.69 3.89
C ALA A 33 11.60 5.64 4.16
N LEU A 34 12.40 5.35 3.16
CA LEU A 34 13.59 4.51 3.23
C LEU A 34 14.79 5.39 2.89
N ASN A 35 15.73 5.52 3.82
CA ASN A 35 16.96 6.27 3.65
C ASN A 35 18.14 5.30 3.62
N THR A 36 18.86 5.27 2.50
CA THR A 36 20.04 4.41 2.30
C THR A 36 21.26 5.28 2.00
N PRO A 37 22.50 4.75 2.16
CA PRO A 37 23.72 5.48 1.79
C PRO A 37 23.81 5.88 0.31
N LEU A 38 23.06 5.20 -0.57
CA LEU A 38 23.06 5.41 -2.02
C LEU A 38 21.88 6.27 -2.50
N GLY A 39 20.99 6.70 -1.61
CA GLY A 39 19.79 7.48 -1.95
C GLY A 39 18.61 7.22 -1.02
N GLY A 40 17.51 7.93 -1.27
CA GLY A 40 16.27 7.82 -0.49
C GLY A 40 15.07 7.47 -1.37
N PHE A 41 14.12 6.75 -0.79
CA PHE A 41 12.82 6.46 -1.38
C PHE A 41 11.72 6.92 -0.43
N VAL A 42 10.76 7.69 -0.92
CA VAL A 42 9.60 8.13 -0.14
C VAL A 42 8.34 7.77 -0.90
N TRP A 43 7.50 6.96 -0.26
CA TRP A 43 6.16 6.65 -0.71
C TRP A 43 5.16 7.44 0.12
N ASN A 44 4.30 8.23 -0.54
CA ASN A 44 3.16 8.89 0.10
C ASN A 44 1.85 8.29 -0.43
N ARG A 45 0.95 7.92 0.49
CA ARG A 45 -0.41 7.45 0.18
C ARG A 45 -1.44 8.32 0.90
N PRO A 46 -2.31 9.05 0.18
CA PRO A 46 -3.44 9.75 0.79
C PRO A 46 -4.34 8.77 1.57
N THR A 47 -4.74 9.16 2.77
CA THR A 47 -5.60 8.34 3.64
C THR A 47 -6.88 9.04 4.04
N ALA A 48 -6.85 10.36 4.21
CA ALA A 48 -8.02 11.15 4.56
C ALA A 48 -7.81 12.63 4.20
N VAL A 49 -8.89 13.39 4.33
CA VAL A 49 -8.84 14.84 4.49
C VAL A 49 -9.54 15.19 5.80
N LEU A 50 -8.93 16.08 6.57
CA LEU A 50 -9.61 16.72 7.69
C LEU A 50 -10.32 17.95 7.14
N VAL A 51 -11.61 18.06 7.38
CA VAL A 51 -12.44 19.19 6.95
C VAL A 51 -12.90 19.91 8.19
N GLU A 52 -12.52 21.17 8.31
CA GLU A 52 -12.96 22.06 9.36
C GLU A 52 -13.99 23.04 8.78
N GLN A 53 -15.17 23.08 9.42
CA GLN A 53 -16.26 23.98 9.08
C GLN A 53 -17.04 24.31 10.36
N ASP A 54 -17.37 25.58 10.59
CA ASP A 54 -18.21 26.02 11.73
C ASP A 54 -17.69 25.50 13.09
N ASP A 55 -16.36 25.53 13.28
CA ASP A 55 -15.65 25.05 14.48
C ASP A 55 -15.73 23.53 14.72
N VAL A 56 -16.21 22.77 13.72
CA VAL A 56 -16.27 21.30 13.74
C VAL A 56 -15.24 20.73 12.78
N THR A 57 -14.38 19.84 13.28
CA THR A 57 -13.44 19.08 12.46
C THR A 57 -13.96 17.67 12.21
N ALA A 58 -14.10 17.30 10.93
CA ALA A 58 -14.50 15.97 10.49
C ALA A 58 -13.38 15.31 9.67
N ARG A 59 -13.10 14.03 9.92
CA ARG A 59 -12.14 13.24 9.14
C ARG A 59 -12.87 12.44 8.05
N VAL A 60 -12.64 12.81 6.80
CA VAL A 60 -13.24 12.15 5.62
C VAL A 60 -12.20 11.21 4.99
N PRO A 61 -12.41 9.88 5.01
CA PRO A 61 -11.44 8.93 4.47
C PRO A 61 -11.41 8.95 2.94
N ILE A 62 -10.21 8.73 2.37
CA ILE A 62 -10.01 8.49 0.94
C ILE A 62 -9.82 6.98 0.76
N LEU A 63 -10.82 6.30 0.19
CA LEU A 63 -10.76 4.87 -0.08
C LEU A 63 -10.03 4.60 -1.41
N ASP A 64 -8.97 3.81 -1.34
CA ASP A 64 -8.14 3.43 -2.50
C ASP A 64 -8.65 2.12 -3.11
N VAL A 65 -9.72 2.23 -3.90
CA VAL A 65 -10.36 1.07 -4.55
C VAL A 65 -9.41 0.37 -5.52
N THR A 66 -8.56 1.14 -6.22
CA THR A 66 -7.56 0.62 -7.15
C THR A 66 -6.56 -0.29 -6.45
N ARG A 67 -6.06 0.10 -5.27
CA ARG A 67 -5.16 -0.75 -4.50
C ARG A 67 -5.81 -2.06 -4.07
N PHE A 68 -7.07 -2.03 -3.64
CA PHE A 68 -7.80 -3.25 -3.30
C PHE A 68 -8.00 -4.15 -4.53
N ALA A 69 -8.33 -3.58 -5.68
CA ALA A 69 -8.46 -4.33 -6.93
C ALA A 69 -7.13 -4.97 -7.34
N LEU A 70 -6.02 -4.22 -7.31
CA LEU A 70 -4.70 -4.76 -7.65
C LEU A 70 -4.25 -5.86 -6.68
N LEU A 71 -4.48 -5.68 -5.37
CA LEU A 71 -4.20 -6.73 -4.39
C LEU A 71 -5.04 -7.99 -4.62
N ALA A 72 -6.31 -7.84 -5.01
CA ALA A 72 -7.16 -8.97 -5.36
C ALA A 72 -6.65 -9.70 -6.61
N ILE A 73 -6.26 -8.96 -7.65
CA ILE A 73 -5.70 -9.52 -8.90
C ILE A 73 -4.40 -10.27 -8.62
N TRP A 74 -3.46 -9.65 -7.89
CA TRP A 74 -2.20 -10.29 -7.51
C TRP A 74 -2.45 -11.51 -6.64
N GLY A 75 -3.32 -11.41 -5.63
CA GLY A 75 -3.69 -12.53 -4.77
C GLY A 75 -4.24 -13.71 -5.56
N LEU A 76 -5.19 -13.46 -6.47
CA LEU A 76 -5.74 -14.49 -7.35
C LEU A 76 -4.66 -15.11 -8.25
N SER A 77 -3.78 -14.28 -8.82
CA SER A 77 -2.69 -14.75 -9.67
C SER A 77 -1.74 -15.69 -8.92
N PHE A 78 -1.39 -15.36 -7.67
CA PHE A 78 -0.60 -16.22 -6.79
C PHE A 78 -1.30 -17.56 -6.50
N VAL A 79 -2.61 -17.53 -6.25
CA VAL A 79 -3.41 -18.76 -6.01
C VAL A 79 -3.39 -19.66 -7.24
N VAL A 80 -3.67 -19.12 -8.42
CA VAL A 80 -3.65 -19.90 -9.68
C VAL A 80 -2.27 -20.49 -9.93
N MET A 81 -1.20 -19.70 -9.76
CA MET A 81 0.18 -20.16 -9.92
C MET A 81 0.51 -21.30 -8.95
N ALA A 82 0.12 -21.19 -7.68
CA ALA A 82 0.34 -22.23 -6.69
C ALA A 82 -0.39 -23.54 -7.05
N LEU A 83 -1.65 -23.45 -7.50
CA LEU A 83 -2.42 -24.61 -7.92
C LEU A 83 -1.81 -25.29 -9.16
N ALA A 84 -1.38 -24.51 -10.16
CA ALA A 84 -0.71 -25.04 -11.34
C ALA A 84 0.58 -25.78 -10.98
N TRP A 85 1.38 -25.21 -10.07
CA TRP A 85 2.61 -25.83 -9.58
C TRP A 85 2.36 -27.13 -8.81
N LEU A 86 1.30 -27.19 -8.00
CA LEU A 86 0.90 -28.42 -7.31
C LEU A 86 0.40 -29.49 -8.29
N ASN A 87 -0.32 -29.11 -9.34
CA ASN A 87 -0.83 -30.04 -10.35
C ASN A 87 0.23 -30.55 -11.33
N GLY A 88 1.22 -29.72 -11.68
CA GLY A 88 2.34 -30.09 -12.57
C GLY A 88 3.35 -31.05 -11.96
N ARG A 89 3.23 -31.36 -10.66
CA ARG A 89 4.07 -32.33 -9.94
C ARG A 89 3.58 -33.77 -10.04
N ARG A 90 2.48 -34.04 -10.74
CA ARG A 90 2.02 -35.41 -10.96
C ARG A 90 3.03 -36.13 -11.86
N PRO A 91 3.75 -37.16 -11.38
CA PRO A 91 4.72 -37.87 -12.21
C PRO A 91 3.98 -38.60 -13.32
N HIS A 92 4.47 -38.43 -14.56
CA HIS A 92 4.02 -39.10 -15.76
C HIS A 92 4.44 -40.58 -15.75
N GLN A 93 4.07 -41.35 -14.71
CA GLN A 93 4.33 -42.79 -14.64
C GLN A 93 3.10 -43.60 -15.07
N LEU A 94 2.77 -43.59 -16.36
CA LEU A 94 1.80 -44.52 -16.97
C LEU A 94 2.05 -44.68 -18.48
N GLU A 95 3.29 -44.98 -18.91
CA GLU A 95 3.53 -45.32 -20.33
C GLU A 95 4.71 -46.29 -20.55
N GLU A 96 5.15 -47.00 -19.51
CA GLU A 96 6.29 -47.92 -19.59
C GLU A 96 5.89 -49.34 -19.11
N ASN A 97 4.70 -49.81 -19.50
CA ASN A 97 4.20 -51.13 -19.09
C ASN A 97 3.38 -51.82 -20.18
N ASN A 98 3.81 -51.69 -21.45
CA ASN A 98 3.30 -52.46 -22.59
C ASN A 98 4.41 -52.61 -23.64
N GLU A 99 5.44 -53.40 -23.32
CA GLU A 99 6.22 -54.17 -24.31
C GLU A 99 6.43 -55.59 -23.76
#